data_AF-A0A5E5P2X2-F1
#
_entry.id   AF-A0A5E5P2X2-F1
#
_cell.length_a   1.000
_cell.length_b   1.000
_cell.length_c   1.000
_cell.angle_alpha   90.00
_cell.angle_beta   90.00
_cell.angle_gamma   90.00
#
_symmetry.space_group_name_H-M   'P 1'
#
loop_
_entity.id
_entity.type
_entity.pdbx_description
1 polymer ?
#
loop_
_entity_poly.entity_id
_entity_poly.type
_entity_poly.pdbx_seq_one_letter_code
_entity_poly.pdbx_strand_id
1 'polypeptide(L)'
;MIDERQIDLTAAPIITGNTKAAVKEAGGGSSDLWMIAPSKLFHDAHDNARPLDKARVAHYTALMLANGYDKTKPIGCFVRKVGEENRIHVHDGQHRYFAALAAIESGNWSRPEVAFDRVPVVIRDARTVDRKTLIITGIIANDGERLTPLELAGRIAELQREGMKQAEICAALNITGQTVRDVMLLLDAPAALHTLIRDKAITSTLAIKTIRDVGADKALGVIEKALTVANENGRTKVTQKNLDLPTTPKGKPAKKPPAKAKPGSIEIPNRLAKQLLFAAVATYSDGDFCEDSPGYVEIVATLSTFCTLDTDADKARWIASANEHGMLNDEATETIESPKWGRDWVQIRVARASVDDWHATGCSHIGTTFQSGPVSNRSRRYGSRRIAIALGAIAFAGQIRDGHNPSRHKHTARAIEWLEDLAVRAMLGDV
;
A
#
# COMPACT_ATOMS: atom_id res chain seq x y z
N MET A 1 15.18 5.69 -9.62
CA MET A 1 16.30 4.75 -9.84
C MET A 1 15.69 3.40 -10.17
N ILE A 2 15.60 3.07 -11.45
CA ILE A 2 15.39 1.68 -11.85
C ILE A 2 16.69 0.98 -11.49
N ASP A 3 16.62 -0.05 -10.66
CA ASP A 3 17.78 -0.89 -10.30
C ASP A 3 18.51 -1.25 -11.60
N GLU A 4 19.80 -0.91 -11.71
CA GLU A 4 20.62 -1.11 -12.92
C GLU A 4 20.58 -2.58 -13.39
N ARG A 5 20.19 -3.52 -12.51
CA ARG A 5 19.90 -4.93 -12.81
C ARG A 5 18.76 -5.18 -13.80
N GLN A 6 17.88 -4.23 -14.08
CA GLN A 6 16.76 -4.44 -15.01
C GLN A 6 17.11 -4.20 -16.49
N ILE A 7 18.30 -3.66 -16.80
CA ILE A 7 18.69 -3.26 -18.15
C ILE A 7 19.74 -4.21 -18.74
N ASP A 8 20.50 -4.91 -17.89
CA ASP A 8 21.51 -5.88 -18.31
C ASP A 8 20.90 -7.28 -18.54
N LEU A 9 20.37 -7.48 -19.75
CA LEU A 9 19.92 -8.80 -20.25
C LEU A 9 21.08 -9.76 -20.57
N THR A 10 22.33 -9.33 -20.36
CA THR A 10 23.55 -10.10 -20.66
C THR A 10 24.28 -10.59 -19.41
N ALA A 11 23.55 -10.77 -18.30
CA ALA A 11 24.09 -11.29 -17.06
C ALA A 11 24.92 -12.58 -17.30
N ALA A 12 26.19 -12.53 -16.87
CA ALA A 12 27.12 -13.65 -16.99
C ALA A 12 26.54 -14.91 -16.32
N PRO A 13 26.81 -16.12 -16.88
CA PRO A 13 26.30 -17.36 -16.33
C PRO A 13 26.79 -17.58 -14.89
N ILE A 14 25.91 -18.08 -14.03
CA ILE A 14 26.24 -18.36 -12.63
C ILE A 14 27.26 -19.50 -12.57
N ILE A 15 28.47 -19.21 -12.09
CA ILE A 15 29.49 -20.23 -11.78
C ILE A 15 29.11 -20.89 -10.46
N THR A 16 28.77 -22.17 -10.47
CA THR A 16 28.30 -22.90 -9.29
C THR A 16 29.46 -23.30 -8.37
N GLY A 17 29.32 -23.03 -7.07
CA GLY A 17 30.26 -23.49 -6.03
C GLY A 17 29.88 -24.83 -5.39
N ASN A 18 30.69 -25.29 -4.42
CA ASN A 18 30.42 -26.50 -3.63
C ASN A 18 29.57 -26.17 -2.39
N THR A 19 28.29 -26.56 -2.41
CA THR A 19 27.33 -26.28 -1.34
C THR A 19 27.79 -26.80 0.03
N LYS A 20 28.37 -28.00 0.10
CA LYS A 20 28.77 -28.60 1.39
C LYS A 20 29.95 -27.86 2.02
N ALA A 21 30.91 -27.45 1.20
CA ALA A 21 32.05 -26.67 1.67
C ALA A 21 31.59 -25.31 2.18
N ALA A 22 30.74 -24.61 1.41
CA ALA A 22 30.19 -23.31 1.80
C ALA A 22 29.36 -23.38 3.09
N VAL A 23 28.49 -24.39 3.25
CA VAL A 23 27.71 -24.57 4.50
C VAL A 23 28.63 -24.82 5.69
N LYS A 24 29.66 -25.67 5.53
CA LYS A 24 30.64 -25.95 6.59
C LYS A 24 31.43 -24.70 6.97
N GLU A 25 31.90 -23.92 6.01
CA GLU A 25 32.63 -22.68 6.22
C GLU A 25 31.76 -21.62 6.92
N ALA A 26 30.48 -21.56 6.60
CA ALA A 26 29.49 -20.72 7.28
C ALA A 26 29.10 -21.23 8.69
N GLY A 27 29.72 -22.30 9.19
CA GLY A 27 29.40 -22.90 10.49
C GLY A 27 28.04 -23.62 10.52
N GLY A 28 27.42 -23.85 9.36
CA GLY A 28 26.14 -24.52 9.23
C GLY A 28 26.24 -26.05 9.32
N GLY A 29 25.17 -26.69 9.81
CA GLY A 29 24.97 -28.13 9.77
C GLY A 29 23.82 -28.52 8.83
N SER A 30 23.76 -29.78 8.43
CA SER A 30 22.57 -30.33 7.78
C SER A 30 21.49 -30.54 8.83
N SER A 31 20.41 -29.77 8.78
CA SER A 31 19.21 -30.01 9.56
C SER A 31 18.24 -30.95 8.83
N ASP A 32 17.19 -31.35 9.55
CA ASP A 32 16.22 -32.36 9.13
C ASP A 32 15.29 -31.89 8.00
N LEU A 33 15.70 -32.18 6.76
CA LEU A 33 14.86 -32.14 5.56
C LEU A 33 14.56 -33.59 5.12
N TRP A 34 13.32 -34.04 5.28
CA TRP A 34 12.92 -35.43 5.03
C TRP A 34 12.29 -35.59 3.64
N MET A 35 12.63 -36.66 2.92
CA MET A 35 12.01 -37.00 1.63
C MET A 35 10.96 -38.10 1.83
N ILE A 36 9.68 -37.73 1.79
CA ILE A 36 8.55 -38.62 2.14
C ILE A 36 7.59 -38.73 0.95
N ALA A 37 7.05 -39.92 0.71
CA ALA A 37 6.01 -40.10 -0.30
C ALA A 37 4.74 -39.33 0.11
N PRO A 38 4.15 -38.47 -0.75
CA PRO A 38 2.94 -37.71 -0.41
C PRO A 38 1.79 -38.60 0.09
N SER A 39 1.64 -39.80 -0.44
CA SER A 39 0.61 -40.78 -0.02
C SER A 39 0.72 -41.26 1.43
N LYS A 40 1.84 -40.98 2.12
CA LYS A 40 2.07 -41.29 3.54
C LYS A 40 1.86 -40.08 4.45
N LEU A 41 1.53 -38.92 3.90
CA LEU A 41 1.17 -37.73 4.65
C LEU A 41 -0.36 -37.68 4.82
N PHE A 42 -0.79 -37.03 5.90
CA PHE A 42 -2.19 -36.84 6.22
C PHE A 42 -2.50 -35.35 6.22
N HIS A 43 -3.74 -35.00 5.86
CA HIS A 43 -4.20 -33.62 5.83
C HIS A 43 -5.49 -33.49 6.62
N ASP A 44 -5.54 -32.46 7.48
CA ASP A 44 -6.76 -31.99 8.12
C ASP A 44 -6.98 -30.54 7.70
N ALA A 45 -8.19 -30.24 7.22
CA ALA A 45 -8.55 -28.88 6.78
C ALA A 45 -8.46 -27.87 7.95
N HIS A 46 -8.61 -28.33 9.19
CA HIS A 46 -8.51 -27.46 10.36
C HIS A 46 -7.08 -26.96 10.59
N ASP A 47 -6.05 -27.71 10.19
CA ASP A 47 -4.64 -27.39 10.47
C ASP A 47 -4.05 -26.34 9.52
N ASN A 48 -4.78 -25.98 8.46
CA ASN A 48 -4.33 -25.04 7.44
C ASN A 48 -5.15 -23.76 7.51
N ALA A 49 -4.51 -22.59 7.43
CA ALA A 49 -5.17 -21.30 7.64
C ALA A 49 -6.23 -20.95 6.58
N ARG A 50 -6.08 -21.43 5.35
CA ARG A 50 -7.00 -21.18 4.23
C ARG A 50 -7.76 -22.42 3.77
N PRO A 51 -8.92 -22.25 3.13
CA PRO A 51 -9.55 -23.33 2.37
C PRO A 51 -8.68 -23.83 1.21
N LEU A 52 -8.91 -25.08 0.80
CA LEU A 52 -8.27 -25.65 -0.37
C LEU A 52 -8.85 -25.01 -1.65
N ASP A 53 -7.97 -24.46 -2.49
CA ASP A 53 -8.31 -23.87 -3.78
C ASP A 53 -7.90 -24.82 -4.90
N LYS A 54 -8.91 -25.39 -5.58
CA LYS A 54 -8.69 -26.37 -6.66
C LYS A 54 -8.00 -25.77 -7.89
N ALA A 55 -8.25 -24.50 -8.20
CA ALA A 55 -7.60 -23.84 -9.34
C ALA A 55 -6.11 -23.65 -9.06
N ARG A 56 -5.77 -23.29 -7.82
CA ARG A 56 -4.37 -23.20 -7.38
C ARG A 56 -3.68 -24.57 -7.35
N VAL A 57 -4.38 -25.62 -6.91
CA VAL A 57 -3.86 -26.99 -6.98
C VAL A 57 -3.55 -27.36 -8.43
N ALA A 58 -4.49 -27.13 -9.36
CA ALA A 58 -4.29 -27.42 -10.78
C ALA A 58 -3.10 -26.65 -11.37
N HIS A 59 -2.96 -25.37 -11.01
CA HIS A 59 -1.81 -24.56 -11.42
C HIS A 59 -0.48 -25.15 -10.92
N TYR A 60 -0.39 -25.51 -9.63
CA TYR A 60 0.81 -26.14 -9.08
C TYR A 60 1.07 -27.53 -9.67
N THR A 61 0.02 -28.32 -9.96
CA THR A 61 0.16 -29.62 -10.63
C THR A 61 0.81 -29.43 -12.01
N ALA A 62 0.34 -28.47 -12.81
CA ALA A 62 0.94 -28.18 -14.10
C ALA A 62 2.42 -27.77 -13.98
N LEU A 63 2.76 -26.93 -12.99
CA LEU A 63 4.15 -26.55 -12.73
C LEU A 63 5.02 -27.74 -12.30
N MET A 64 4.49 -28.65 -11.47
CA MET A 64 5.20 -29.85 -11.03
C MET A 64 5.40 -30.85 -12.16
N LEU A 65 4.43 -30.99 -13.07
CA LEU A 65 4.58 -31.82 -14.27
C LEU A 65 5.63 -31.27 -15.24
N ALA A 66 5.78 -29.96 -15.32
CA ALA A 66 6.75 -29.31 -16.18
C ALA A 66 8.18 -29.31 -15.61
N ASN A 67 8.31 -29.02 -14.31
CA ASN A 67 9.60 -28.69 -13.68
C ASN A 67 10.01 -29.61 -12.53
N GLY A 68 9.13 -30.53 -12.11
CA GLY A 68 9.30 -31.33 -10.90
C GLY A 68 8.95 -30.54 -9.64
N TYR A 69 9.14 -31.17 -8.48
CA TYR A 69 8.87 -30.52 -7.20
C TYR A 69 10.01 -29.55 -6.83
N ASP A 70 9.68 -28.28 -6.58
CA ASP A 70 10.64 -27.29 -6.10
C ASP A 70 11.07 -27.57 -4.64
N LYS A 71 12.29 -28.08 -4.48
CA LYS A 71 12.83 -28.47 -3.17
C LYS A 71 13.10 -27.30 -2.23
N THR A 72 13.17 -26.07 -2.75
CA THR A 72 13.33 -24.87 -1.92
C THR A 72 12.05 -24.52 -1.15
N LYS A 73 10.94 -25.16 -1.50
CA LYS A 73 9.61 -24.99 -0.90
C LYS A 73 9.15 -26.31 -0.28
N PRO A 74 9.75 -26.77 0.83
CA PRO A 74 9.31 -27.98 1.52
C PRO A 74 7.90 -27.82 2.12
N ILE A 75 7.23 -28.94 2.36
CA ILE A 75 5.94 -29.00 3.06
C ILE A 75 6.19 -28.97 4.57
N GLY A 76 5.45 -28.13 5.30
CA GLY A 76 5.52 -28.08 6.75
C GLY A 76 4.59 -29.11 7.37
N CYS A 77 5.15 -29.99 8.19
CA CYS A 77 4.43 -31.07 8.84
C CYS A 77 4.66 -31.11 10.35
N PHE A 78 3.78 -31.81 11.05
CA PHE A 78 3.97 -32.21 12.45
C PHE A 78 3.51 -33.65 12.65
N VAL A 79 3.97 -34.29 13.73
CA VAL A 79 3.54 -35.64 14.07
C VAL A 79 2.36 -35.56 15.04
N ARG A 80 1.26 -36.25 14.71
CA ARG A 80 0.08 -36.40 15.55
C ARG A 80 -0.14 -37.89 15.84
N LYS A 81 -0.42 -38.21 17.10
CA LYS A 81 -0.84 -39.55 17.48
C LYS A 81 -2.33 -39.72 17.16
N VAL A 82 -2.67 -40.73 16.36
CA VAL A 82 -4.05 -41.09 16.00
C VAL A 82 -4.27 -42.54 16.41
N GLY A 83 -4.95 -42.76 17.53
CA GLY A 83 -4.99 -44.07 18.18
C GLY A 83 -3.60 -44.46 18.70
N GLU A 84 -3.07 -45.59 18.22
CA GLU A 84 -1.72 -46.07 18.56
C GLU A 84 -0.65 -45.66 17.54
N GLU A 85 -1.04 -45.12 16.40
CA GLU A 85 -0.12 -44.78 15.30
C GLU A 85 0.35 -43.33 15.35
N ASN A 86 1.62 -43.11 14.98
CA ASN A 86 2.17 -41.78 14.71
C ASN A 86 1.96 -41.43 13.24
N ARG A 87 1.20 -40.37 12.97
CA ARG A 87 0.89 -39.91 11.61
C ARG A 87 1.49 -38.53 11.37
N ILE A 88 1.97 -38.30 10.16
CA ILE A 88 2.58 -37.03 9.75
C ILE A 88 1.49 -36.17 9.10
N HIS A 89 1.10 -35.09 9.76
CA HIS A 89 0.05 -34.18 9.32
C HIS A 89 0.63 -32.90 8.69
N VAL A 90 0.06 -32.49 7.56
CA VAL A 90 0.40 -31.27 6.83
C VAL A 90 -0.25 -30.06 7.49
N HIS A 91 0.56 -29.07 7.88
CA HIS A 91 0.08 -27.78 8.41
C HIS A 91 0.46 -26.58 7.52
N ASP A 92 1.41 -26.74 6.60
CA ASP A 92 1.82 -25.70 5.66
C ASP A 92 2.12 -26.31 4.29
N GLY A 93 1.71 -25.60 3.24
CA GLY A 93 1.87 -26.05 1.85
C GLY A 93 0.78 -27.00 1.37
N GLN A 94 -0.45 -26.94 1.90
CA GLN A 94 -1.56 -27.80 1.46
C GLN A 94 -1.76 -27.86 -0.07
N HIS A 95 -1.67 -26.71 -0.77
CA HIS A 95 -1.86 -26.70 -2.23
C HIS A 95 -0.72 -27.42 -2.96
N ARG A 96 0.52 -27.31 -2.44
CA ARG A 96 1.68 -28.06 -2.93
C ARG A 96 1.54 -29.55 -2.65
N TYR A 97 1.02 -29.92 -1.47
CA TYR A 97 0.75 -31.30 -1.09
C TYR A 97 -0.26 -31.97 -2.04
N PHE A 98 -1.44 -31.37 -2.25
CA PHE A 98 -2.45 -31.92 -3.16
C PHE A 98 -2.00 -31.88 -4.62
N ALA A 99 -1.23 -30.86 -5.02
CA ALA A 99 -0.67 -30.80 -6.36
C ALA A 99 0.35 -31.93 -6.62
N ALA A 100 1.17 -32.26 -5.63
CA ALA A 100 2.13 -33.36 -5.71
C ALA A 100 1.43 -34.71 -5.85
N LEU A 101 0.36 -34.95 -5.09
CA LEU A 101 -0.48 -36.15 -5.25
C LEU A 101 -1.03 -36.25 -6.67
N ALA A 102 -1.65 -35.18 -7.17
CA ALA A 102 -2.24 -35.15 -8.51
C ALA A 102 -1.20 -35.30 -9.63
N ALA A 103 -0.01 -34.71 -9.47
CA ALA A 103 1.08 -34.85 -10.44
C ALA A 103 1.57 -36.30 -10.53
N ILE A 104 1.83 -36.93 -9.37
CA ILE A 104 2.24 -38.33 -9.26
C ILE A 104 1.18 -39.27 -9.85
N GLU A 105 -0.09 -39.05 -9.51
CA GLU A 105 -1.21 -39.84 -10.01
C GLU A 105 -1.35 -39.73 -11.53
N SER A 106 -1.17 -38.53 -12.09
CA SER A 106 -1.29 -38.32 -13.54
C SER A 106 -0.16 -38.98 -14.34
N GLY A 107 1.06 -39.05 -13.79
CA GLY A 107 2.24 -39.61 -14.45
C GLY A 107 2.70 -38.91 -15.73
N ASN A 108 2.04 -37.83 -16.16
CA ASN A 108 2.24 -37.15 -17.45
C ASN A 108 3.34 -36.08 -17.38
N TRP A 109 4.54 -36.50 -16.97
CA TRP A 109 5.69 -35.61 -16.81
C TRP A 109 6.16 -35.06 -18.16
N SER A 110 6.54 -33.79 -18.20
CA SER A 110 7.09 -33.17 -19.43
C SER A 110 8.43 -33.78 -19.84
N ARG A 111 9.20 -34.26 -18.86
CA ARG A 111 10.45 -35.00 -19.06
C ARG A 111 10.64 -36.07 -17.99
N PRO A 112 11.33 -37.18 -18.26
CA PRO A 112 11.55 -38.23 -17.25
C PRO A 112 12.32 -37.76 -16.03
N GLU A 113 13.26 -36.80 -16.17
CA GLU A 113 14.16 -36.38 -15.10
C GLU A 113 13.48 -35.51 -14.03
N VAL A 114 12.31 -34.94 -14.34
CA VAL A 114 11.54 -34.12 -13.41
C VAL A 114 10.53 -34.92 -12.59
N ALA A 115 10.32 -36.20 -12.94
CA ALA A 115 9.44 -37.09 -12.20
C ALA A 115 9.94 -37.28 -10.76
N PHE A 116 9.01 -37.37 -9.81
CA PHE A 116 9.33 -37.60 -8.40
C PHE A 116 8.28 -38.51 -7.75
N ASP A 117 8.71 -39.28 -6.76
CA ASP A 117 7.87 -40.14 -5.92
C ASP A 117 7.80 -39.65 -4.45
N ARG A 118 8.66 -38.71 -4.08
CA ARG A 118 8.83 -38.16 -2.74
C ARG A 118 8.92 -36.64 -2.78
N VAL A 119 8.40 -36.02 -1.72
CA VAL A 119 8.45 -34.57 -1.51
C VAL A 119 9.30 -34.22 -0.29
N PRO A 120 9.98 -33.07 -0.33
CA PRO A 120 10.72 -32.57 0.82
C PRO A 120 9.77 -32.03 1.89
N VAL A 121 9.99 -32.46 3.13
CA VAL A 121 9.17 -32.18 4.30
C VAL A 121 10.05 -31.69 5.43
N VAL A 122 9.61 -30.63 6.11
CA VAL A 122 10.17 -30.19 7.38
C VAL A 122 9.18 -30.54 8.47
N ILE A 123 9.62 -31.31 9.46
CA ILE A 123 8.78 -31.76 10.58
C ILE A 123 9.10 -30.88 11.78
N ARG A 124 8.08 -30.25 12.36
CA ARG A 124 8.22 -29.49 13.60
C ARG A 124 8.42 -30.40 14.80
N ASP A 125 9.23 -29.94 15.75
CA ASP A 125 9.42 -30.61 17.04
C ASP A 125 8.07 -30.71 17.76
N ALA A 126 7.67 -31.94 18.10
CA ALA A 126 6.41 -32.23 18.77
C ALA A 126 6.21 -31.43 20.07
N ARG A 127 7.29 -31.03 20.76
CA ARG A 127 7.23 -30.21 21.98
C ARG A 127 6.77 -28.77 21.75
N THR A 128 6.90 -28.30 20.51
CA THR A 128 6.54 -26.94 20.08
C THR A 128 5.22 -26.87 19.32
N VAL A 129 4.57 -28.02 19.12
CA VAL A 129 3.33 -28.10 18.36
C VAL A 129 2.15 -28.01 19.30
N ASP A 130 1.48 -26.86 19.28
CA ASP A 130 0.17 -26.65 19.88
C ASP A 130 -0.75 -25.93 18.89
N ARG A 131 -2.06 -25.96 19.18
CA ARG A 131 -3.08 -25.41 18.28
C ARG A 131 -2.87 -23.92 17.98
N LYS A 132 -2.48 -23.12 18.98
CA LYS A 132 -2.25 -21.67 18.84
C LYS A 132 -1.06 -21.42 17.95
N THR A 133 0.04 -22.15 18.16
CA THR A 133 1.26 -22.06 17.34
C THR A 133 1.01 -22.43 15.88
N LEU A 134 0.20 -23.46 15.61
CA LEU A 134 -0.18 -23.83 14.24
C LEU A 134 -1.01 -22.74 13.56
N ILE A 135 -2.01 -22.16 14.25
CA ILE A 135 -2.83 -21.07 13.71
C ILE A 135 -1.98 -19.83 13.43
N ILE A 136 -1.14 -19.40 14.39
CA ILE A 136 -0.26 -18.23 14.25
C ILE A 136 0.70 -18.42 13.08
N THR A 137 1.36 -19.59 12.99
CA THR A 137 2.24 -19.88 11.86
C THR A 137 1.47 -19.85 10.55
N GLY A 138 0.28 -20.46 10.52
CA GLY A 138 -0.57 -20.48 9.35
C GLY A 138 -0.93 -19.06 8.88
N ILE A 139 -1.14 -18.11 9.78
CA ILE A 139 -1.37 -16.71 9.42
C ILE A 139 -0.10 -16.06 8.85
N ILE A 140 1.04 -16.23 9.53
CA ILE A 140 2.31 -15.56 9.17
C ILE A 140 2.90 -16.10 7.87
N ALA A 141 2.90 -17.42 7.67
CA ALA A 141 3.45 -18.08 6.46
C ALA A 141 2.72 -17.66 5.17
N ASN A 142 1.58 -16.99 5.32
CA ASN A 142 0.68 -16.59 4.26
C ASN A 142 0.82 -15.09 3.88
N ASP A 143 1.88 -14.40 4.33
CA ASP A 143 2.10 -12.96 4.08
C ASP A 143 2.28 -12.60 2.60
N GLY A 144 2.81 -13.53 1.78
CA GLY A 144 2.91 -13.35 0.33
C GLY A 144 1.58 -13.15 -0.40
N GLU A 145 0.47 -13.55 0.22
CA GLU A 145 -0.88 -13.26 -0.26
C GLU A 145 -1.81 -13.12 0.95
N ARG A 146 -1.73 -12.07 1.76
CA ARG A 146 -2.43 -12.00 3.05
C ARG A 146 -3.87 -12.56 3.08
N LEU A 147 -4.21 -13.23 4.17
CA LEU A 147 -5.57 -13.71 4.45
C LEU A 147 -6.58 -12.58 4.30
N THR A 148 -7.75 -12.89 3.76
CA THR A 148 -8.86 -11.93 3.72
C THR A 148 -9.29 -11.59 5.16
N PRO A 149 -9.85 -10.39 5.41
CA PRO A 149 -10.28 -10.03 6.75
C PRO A 149 -11.30 -11.01 7.36
N LEU A 150 -12.14 -11.65 6.55
CA LEU A 150 -13.08 -12.68 7.02
C LEU A 150 -12.37 -13.98 7.43
N GLU A 151 -11.37 -14.44 6.66
CA GLU A 151 -10.57 -15.61 7.03
C GLU A 151 -9.73 -15.33 8.29
N LEU A 152 -9.13 -14.13 8.37
CA LEU A 152 -8.39 -13.69 9.56
C LEU A 152 -9.31 -13.66 10.80
N ALA A 153 -10.56 -13.22 10.65
CA ALA A 153 -11.54 -13.23 11.72
C ALA A 153 -11.78 -14.64 12.28
N GLY A 154 -11.98 -15.62 11.40
CA GLY A 154 -12.19 -17.02 11.79
C GLY A 154 -11.00 -17.57 12.59
N ARG A 155 -9.77 -17.24 12.17
CA ARG A 155 -8.56 -17.67 12.88
C ARG A 155 -8.35 -16.97 14.22
N ILE A 156 -8.66 -15.69 14.31
CA ILE A 156 -8.63 -14.95 15.59
C ILE A 156 -9.67 -15.53 16.56
N ALA A 157 -10.86 -15.88 16.10
CA ALA A 157 -11.88 -16.53 16.93
C ALA A 157 -11.45 -17.93 17.40
N GLU A 158 -10.71 -18.69 16.57
CA GLU A 158 -10.05 -19.93 17.03
C GLU A 158 -9.02 -19.64 18.14
N LEU A 159 -8.14 -18.66 17.97
CA LEU A 159 -7.15 -18.30 19.00
C LEU A 159 -7.80 -17.86 20.32
N GLN A 160 -8.92 -17.14 20.25
CA GLN A 160 -9.70 -16.75 21.42
C GLN A 160 -10.35 -17.96 22.12
N ARG A 161 -10.86 -18.94 21.35
CA ARG A 161 -11.38 -20.21 21.89
C ARG A 161 -10.28 -21.03 22.57
N GLU A 162 -9.05 -20.97 22.06
CA GLU A 162 -7.86 -21.55 22.67
C GLU A 162 -7.32 -20.72 23.86
N GLY A 163 -8.05 -19.69 24.30
CA GLY A 163 -7.78 -18.90 25.49
C GLY A 163 -6.77 -17.77 25.31
N MET A 164 -6.36 -17.41 24.10
CA MET A 164 -5.49 -16.24 23.90
C MET A 164 -6.25 -14.95 24.13
N LYS A 165 -5.63 -14.03 24.88
CA LYS A 165 -6.17 -12.68 25.08
C LYS A 165 -5.90 -11.82 23.85
N GLN A 166 -6.74 -10.81 23.61
CA GLN A 166 -6.58 -9.89 22.49
C GLN A 166 -5.18 -9.25 22.40
N ALA A 167 -4.58 -8.88 23.53
CA ALA A 167 -3.24 -8.29 23.55
C ALA A 167 -2.15 -9.27 23.08
N GLU A 168 -2.26 -10.55 23.48
CA GLU A 168 -1.35 -11.62 23.06
C GLU A 168 -1.48 -11.89 21.55
N ILE A 169 -2.70 -11.90 21.04
CA ILE A 169 -2.97 -12.06 19.59
C ILE A 169 -2.37 -10.89 18.80
N CYS A 170 -2.55 -9.66 19.27
CA CYS A 170 -1.99 -8.46 18.62
C CYS A 170 -0.46 -8.54 18.53
N ALA A 171 0.19 -8.94 19.62
CA ALA A 171 1.64 -9.10 19.67
C ALA A 171 2.12 -10.24 18.75
N ALA A 172 1.48 -11.41 18.83
CA ALA A 172 1.88 -12.59 18.06
C ALA A 172 1.71 -12.41 16.54
N LEU A 173 0.67 -11.68 16.11
CA LEU A 173 0.37 -11.44 14.69
C LEU A 173 0.89 -10.10 14.17
N ASN A 174 1.48 -9.27 15.04
CA ASN A 174 1.87 -7.89 14.74
C ASN A 174 0.73 -7.05 14.11
N ILE A 175 -0.46 -7.10 14.73
CA ILE A 175 -1.66 -6.36 14.30
C ILE A 175 -2.19 -5.48 15.42
N THR A 176 -2.98 -4.47 15.06
CA THR A 176 -3.57 -3.56 16.06
C THR A 176 -4.81 -4.17 16.72
N GLY A 177 -5.11 -3.72 17.94
CA GLY A 177 -6.37 -4.06 18.60
C GLY A 177 -7.61 -3.60 17.82
N GLN A 178 -7.49 -2.54 17.01
CA GLN A 178 -8.57 -2.10 16.12
C GLN A 178 -8.81 -3.11 15.00
N THR A 179 -7.75 -3.65 14.39
CA THR A 179 -7.84 -4.70 13.39
C THR A 179 -8.59 -5.91 13.95
N VAL A 180 -8.26 -6.36 15.17
CA VAL A 180 -8.95 -7.47 15.83
C VAL A 180 -10.44 -7.17 16.01
N ARG A 181 -10.81 -5.97 16.50
CA ARG A 181 -12.23 -5.61 16.66
C ARG A 181 -12.98 -5.58 15.33
N ASP A 182 -12.34 -5.14 14.26
CA ASP A 182 -12.96 -4.96 12.95
C ASP A 182 -13.27 -6.28 12.26
N VAL A 183 -12.32 -7.21 12.33
CA VAL A 183 -12.53 -8.55 11.77
C VAL A 183 -13.51 -9.35 12.61
N MET A 184 -13.52 -9.20 13.94
CA MET A 184 -14.54 -9.82 14.79
C MET A 184 -15.94 -9.25 14.53
N LEU A 185 -16.06 -7.94 14.32
CA LEU A 185 -17.32 -7.33 13.90
C LEU A 185 -17.84 -7.92 12.58
N LEU A 186 -16.94 -8.24 11.66
CA LEU A 186 -17.30 -8.90 10.40
C LEU A 186 -17.73 -10.36 10.61
N LEU A 187 -17.10 -11.06 11.55
CA LEU A 187 -17.43 -12.44 11.89
C LEU A 187 -18.85 -12.57 12.44
N ASP A 188 -19.27 -11.62 13.26
CA ASP A 188 -20.61 -11.57 13.86
C ASP A 188 -21.71 -11.18 12.85
N ALA A 189 -21.33 -10.80 11.63
CA ALA A 189 -22.28 -10.40 10.60
C ALA A 189 -23.08 -11.61 10.02
N PRO A 190 -24.27 -11.37 9.42
CA PRO A 190 -25.10 -12.44 8.87
C PRO A 190 -24.40 -13.28 7.79
N ALA A 191 -24.72 -14.59 7.74
CA ALA A 191 -24.12 -15.53 6.78
C ALA A 191 -24.31 -15.13 5.30
N ALA A 192 -25.42 -14.45 4.99
CA ALA A 192 -25.64 -13.87 3.66
C ALA A 192 -24.55 -12.86 3.28
N LEU A 193 -24.14 -11.99 4.22
CA LEU A 193 -23.07 -11.03 3.98
C LEU A 193 -21.71 -11.73 3.80
N HIS A 194 -21.45 -12.81 4.55
CA HIS A 194 -20.23 -13.62 4.34
C HIS A 194 -20.20 -14.23 2.95
N THR A 195 -21.34 -14.68 2.44
CA THR A 195 -21.46 -15.26 1.09
C THR A 195 -21.12 -14.22 0.03
N LEU A 196 -21.67 -13.00 0.12
CA LEU A 196 -21.33 -11.90 -0.79
C LEU A 196 -19.84 -11.55 -0.79
N ILE A 197 -19.16 -11.67 0.34
CA ILE A 197 -17.72 -11.43 0.45
C ILE A 197 -16.93 -12.56 -0.22
N ARG A 198 -17.33 -13.83 0.00
CA ARG A 198 -16.70 -15.00 -0.63
C ARG A 198 -16.85 -14.97 -2.15
N ASP A 199 -18.02 -14.54 -2.63
CA ASP A 199 -18.33 -14.39 -4.05
C ASP A 199 -17.67 -13.14 -4.67
N LYS A 200 -16.88 -12.39 -3.88
CA LYS A 200 -16.18 -11.15 -4.27
C LYS A 200 -17.12 -10.02 -4.75
N ALA A 201 -18.41 -10.13 -4.46
CA ALA A 201 -19.41 -9.10 -4.76
C ALA A 201 -19.21 -7.83 -3.91
N ILE A 202 -18.57 -7.94 -2.74
CA ILE A 202 -18.14 -6.81 -1.91
C ILE A 202 -16.80 -7.09 -1.22
N THR A 203 -15.98 -6.06 -0.97
CA THR A 203 -14.75 -6.23 -0.18
C THR A 203 -15.05 -6.28 1.31
N SER A 204 -14.29 -7.07 2.07
CA SER A 204 -14.43 -7.16 3.53
C SER A 204 -14.26 -5.80 4.22
N THR A 205 -13.37 -4.94 3.72
CA THR A 205 -13.15 -3.59 4.24
C THR A 205 -14.38 -2.69 4.07
N LEU A 206 -15.06 -2.78 2.93
CA LEU A 206 -16.28 -2.01 2.66
C LEU A 206 -17.45 -2.54 3.49
N ALA A 207 -17.55 -3.87 3.67
CA ALA A 207 -18.53 -4.48 4.54
C ALA A 207 -18.35 -4.02 6.00
N ILE A 208 -17.12 -4.08 6.55
CA ILE A 208 -16.81 -3.58 7.91
C ILE A 208 -17.23 -2.13 8.08
N LYS A 209 -16.90 -1.27 7.11
CA LYS A 209 -17.30 0.14 7.14
C LYS A 209 -18.82 0.29 7.16
N THR A 210 -19.52 -0.44 6.29
CA THR A 210 -20.99 -0.39 6.22
C THR A 210 -21.63 -0.84 7.54
N ILE A 211 -21.12 -1.92 8.15
CA ILE A 211 -21.60 -2.39 9.46
C ILE A 211 -21.41 -1.33 10.54
N ARG A 212 -20.29 -0.59 10.55
CA ARG A 212 -20.06 0.51 11.49
C ARG A 212 -21.02 1.68 11.28
N ASP A 213 -21.34 1.98 10.02
CA ASP A 213 -22.13 3.16 9.66
C ASP A 213 -23.64 2.95 9.94
N VAL A 214 -24.19 1.76 9.69
CA VAL A 214 -25.65 1.48 9.82
C VAL A 214 -26.02 0.38 10.80
N GLY A 215 -25.04 -0.34 11.37
CA GLY A 215 -25.25 -1.53 12.19
C GLY A 215 -25.35 -2.81 11.37
N ALA A 216 -25.05 -3.96 11.99
CA ALA A 216 -25.00 -5.26 11.32
C ALA A 216 -26.33 -5.67 10.68
N ASP A 217 -27.45 -5.42 11.37
CA ASP A 217 -28.80 -5.81 10.92
C ASP A 217 -29.23 -5.08 9.63
N LYS A 218 -28.82 -3.82 9.47
CA LYS A 218 -29.19 -2.99 8.31
C LYS A 218 -28.16 -3.04 7.19
N ALA A 219 -26.92 -3.40 7.49
CA ALA A 219 -25.83 -3.41 6.52
C ALA A 219 -26.13 -4.33 5.32
N LEU A 220 -26.69 -5.52 5.56
CA LEU A 220 -27.04 -6.46 4.49
C LEU A 220 -27.99 -5.84 3.47
N GLY A 221 -29.12 -5.27 3.92
CA GLY A 221 -30.10 -4.66 3.02
C GLY A 221 -29.59 -3.44 2.26
N VAL A 222 -28.65 -2.67 2.84
CA VAL A 222 -27.98 -1.57 2.12
C VAL A 222 -27.05 -2.12 1.04
N ILE A 223 -26.31 -3.18 1.34
CA ILE A 223 -25.36 -3.81 0.40
C ILE A 223 -26.10 -4.48 -0.75
N GLU A 224 -27.21 -5.17 -0.48
CA GLU A 224 -28.04 -5.79 -1.52
C GLU A 224 -28.61 -4.76 -2.50
N LYS A 225 -29.14 -3.63 -1.99
CA LYS A 225 -29.59 -2.52 -2.84
C LYS A 225 -28.45 -1.95 -3.69
N ALA A 226 -27.28 -1.74 -3.07
CA ALA A 226 -26.09 -1.27 -3.76
C ALA A 226 -25.57 -2.26 -4.82
N LEU A 227 -25.80 -3.56 -4.63
CA LEU A 227 -25.45 -4.61 -5.59
C LEU A 227 -26.41 -4.60 -6.78
N THR A 228 -27.71 -4.39 -6.57
CA THR A 228 -28.68 -4.20 -7.67
C THR A 228 -28.29 -3.00 -8.53
N VAL A 229 -28.00 -1.85 -7.92
CA VAL A 229 -27.52 -0.65 -8.64
C VAL A 229 -26.19 -0.91 -9.36
N ALA A 230 -25.28 -1.70 -8.76
CA ALA A 230 -24.03 -2.07 -9.42
C ALA A 230 -24.28 -2.88 -10.70
N ASN A 231 -25.14 -3.89 -10.61
CA ASN A 231 -25.46 -4.79 -11.70
C ASN A 231 -26.20 -4.07 -12.84
N GLU A 232 -27.11 -3.15 -12.52
CA GLU A 232 -27.76 -2.27 -13.51
C GLU A 232 -26.74 -1.41 -14.28
N ASN A 233 -25.66 -1.00 -13.61
CA ASN A 233 -24.53 -0.28 -14.21
C ASN A 233 -23.48 -1.22 -14.84
N GLY A 234 -23.79 -2.50 -15.03
CA GLY A 234 -22.90 -3.50 -15.64
C GLY A 234 -21.70 -3.93 -14.79
N ARG A 235 -21.72 -3.67 -13.47
CA ARG A 235 -20.64 -4.02 -12.53
C ARG A 235 -21.07 -5.15 -11.61
N THR A 236 -20.21 -6.13 -11.43
CA THR A 236 -20.45 -7.30 -10.56
C THR A 236 -20.07 -7.09 -9.09
N LYS A 237 -19.51 -5.91 -8.76
CA LYS A 237 -18.95 -5.61 -7.44
C LYS A 237 -19.45 -4.28 -6.89
N VAL A 238 -19.90 -4.30 -5.63
CA VAL A 238 -20.27 -3.11 -4.87
C VAL A 238 -19.03 -2.28 -4.59
N THR A 239 -19.12 -1.00 -4.95
CA THR A 239 -18.11 0.01 -4.61
C THR A 239 -18.72 1.05 -3.67
N GLN A 240 -17.87 1.84 -3.01
CA GLN A 240 -18.32 2.93 -2.15
C GLN A 240 -19.29 3.90 -2.82
N LYS A 241 -19.20 4.06 -4.16
CA LYS A 241 -20.07 4.94 -4.95
C LYS A 241 -21.50 4.40 -5.09
N ASN A 242 -21.69 3.11 -4.90
CA ASN A 242 -23.00 2.45 -5.05
C ASN A 242 -23.78 2.41 -3.73
N LEU A 243 -23.14 2.77 -2.61
CA LEU A 243 -23.75 2.75 -1.29
C LEU A 243 -24.41 4.10 -1.01
N ASP A 244 -25.75 4.13 -1.08
CA ASP A 244 -26.58 5.24 -0.58
C ASP A 244 -26.70 5.17 0.95
N LEU A 245 -25.55 5.18 1.62
CA LEU A 245 -25.50 5.42 3.06
C LEU A 245 -25.92 6.88 3.29
N PRO A 246 -26.54 7.23 4.44
CA PRO A 246 -26.65 8.62 4.83
C PRO A 246 -25.23 9.18 4.77
N THR A 247 -24.93 10.00 3.77
CA THR A 247 -23.75 10.85 3.82
C THR A 247 -23.90 11.57 5.13
N THR A 248 -23.08 11.22 6.13
CA THR A 248 -22.77 12.14 7.21
C THR A 248 -22.50 13.45 6.50
N PRO A 249 -23.36 14.47 6.66
CA PRO A 249 -23.20 15.68 5.88
C PRO A 249 -21.78 16.16 6.16
N LYS A 250 -21.05 16.56 5.12
CA LYS A 250 -19.90 17.47 5.28
C LYS A 250 -20.46 18.79 5.80
N GLY A 251 -20.87 18.80 7.06
CA GLY A 251 -21.35 19.93 7.84
C GLY A 251 -20.32 20.23 8.90
N LYS A 252 -20.00 21.51 9.06
CA LYS A 252 -19.08 22.08 10.05
C LYS A 252 -19.18 21.33 11.41
N PRO A 253 -18.05 21.01 12.07
CA PRO A 253 -18.08 20.26 13.31
C PRO A 253 -18.75 21.10 14.40
N ALA A 254 -19.92 20.64 14.87
CA ALA A 254 -20.52 21.08 16.12
C ALA A 254 -19.74 20.44 17.29
N LYS A 255 -19.40 21.27 18.28
CA LYS A 255 -18.68 20.90 19.51
C LYS A 255 -19.37 19.73 20.23
N LYS A 256 -18.65 18.63 20.46
CA LYS A 256 -19.00 17.63 21.49
C LYS A 256 -18.47 18.09 22.86
N PRO A 257 -19.18 17.84 23.98
CA PRO A 257 -18.72 18.17 25.33
C PRO A 257 -17.46 17.37 25.71
N PRO A 258 -16.60 17.90 26.61
CA PRO A 258 -15.28 17.31 26.87
C PRO A 258 -15.39 15.99 27.65
N ALA A 259 -14.95 14.90 27.03
CA ALA A 259 -14.62 13.67 27.74
C ALA A 259 -13.24 13.83 28.40
N LYS A 260 -13.15 13.41 29.67
CA LYS A 260 -11.98 13.56 30.53
C LYS A 260 -10.70 12.99 29.87
N ALA A 261 -9.66 13.82 29.84
CA ALA A 261 -8.38 13.57 29.18
C ALA A 261 -7.58 12.43 29.85
N LYS A 262 -6.98 11.57 29.02
CA LYS A 262 -5.77 10.81 29.36
C LYS A 262 -4.55 11.56 28.79
N PRO A 263 -3.42 11.63 29.51
CA PRO A 263 -2.23 12.35 29.05
C PRO A 263 -1.49 11.51 28.00
N GLY A 264 -1.11 12.11 26.86
CA GLY A 264 -0.07 11.53 25.99
C GLY A 264 -0.25 11.51 24.48
N SER A 265 -1.20 12.24 23.87
CA SER A 265 -1.16 12.48 22.42
C SER A 265 -1.80 13.83 22.09
N ILE A 266 -1.00 14.75 21.55
CA ILE A 266 -1.48 16.03 21.05
C ILE A 266 -2.02 15.77 19.64
N GLU A 267 -3.34 15.82 19.45
CA GLU A 267 -3.91 15.86 18.10
C GLU A 267 -3.52 17.18 17.43
N ILE A 268 -2.71 17.11 16.38
CA ILE A 268 -2.29 18.26 15.57
C ILE A 268 -3.41 18.55 14.56
N PRO A 269 -4.09 19.71 14.62
CA PRO A 269 -5.14 20.05 13.66
C PRO A 269 -4.60 20.11 12.21
N ASN A 270 -5.41 19.75 11.21
CA ASN A 270 -4.99 19.75 9.80
C ASN A 270 -4.36 21.06 9.31
N ARG A 271 -4.77 22.21 9.85
CA ARG A 271 -4.14 23.51 9.56
C ARG A 271 -2.73 23.60 10.13
N LEU A 272 -2.52 23.09 11.33
CA LEU A 272 -1.23 23.03 12.00
C LEU A 272 -0.32 21.97 11.35
N ALA A 273 -0.87 20.82 10.91
CA ALA A 273 -0.14 19.82 10.14
C ALA A 273 0.31 20.37 8.79
N LYS A 274 -0.56 21.13 8.10
CA LYS A 274 -0.20 21.89 6.90
C LYS A 274 0.90 22.91 7.21
N GLN A 275 0.75 23.71 8.26
CA GLN A 275 1.76 24.70 8.68
C GLN A 275 3.10 24.06 9.07
N LEU A 276 3.11 22.87 9.68
CA LEU A 276 4.31 22.12 10.05
C LEU A 276 5.00 21.51 8.83
N LEU A 277 4.23 20.95 7.90
CA LEU A 277 4.74 20.52 6.59
C LEU A 277 5.33 21.72 5.82
N PHE A 278 4.64 22.85 5.84
CA PHE A 278 5.10 24.09 5.21
C PHE A 278 6.35 24.65 5.89
N ALA A 279 6.44 24.58 7.23
CA ALA A 279 7.63 24.98 7.97
C ALA A 279 8.82 24.08 7.60
N ALA A 280 8.64 22.75 7.60
CA ALA A 280 9.68 21.77 7.25
C ALA A 280 10.22 21.95 5.83
N VAL A 281 9.35 22.22 4.85
CA VAL A 281 9.77 22.48 3.46
C VAL A 281 10.44 23.87 3.33
N ALA A 282 10.04 24.85 4.13
CA ALA A 282 10.69 26.16 4.17
C ALA A 282 12.09 26.10 4.79
N THR A 283 12.30 25.34 5.86
CA THR A 283 13.64 25.09 6.44
C THR A 283 14.54 24.30 5.51
N TYR A 284 13.98 23.33 4.75
CA TYR A 284 14.71 22.56 3.75
C TYR A 284 15.33 23.42 2.63
N SER A 285 14.79 24.61 2.38
CA SER A 285 15.28 25.50 1.32
C SER A 285 15.91 26.79 1.85
N ASP A 286 16.31 26.80 3.13
CA ASP A 286 17.20 27.81 3.71
C ASP A 286 18.67 27.40 3.52
N GLY A 287 19.50 28.30 3.02
CA GLY A 287 20.90 27.99 2.64
C GLY A 287 21.81 27.73 3.84
N ASP A 288 21.36 28.10 5.05
CA ASP A 288 22.10 27.90 6.29
C ASP A 288 21.73 26.58 7.02
N PHE A 289 20.76 25.81 6.49
CA PHE A 289 20.33 24.55 7.08
C PHE A 289 21.21 23.39 6.58
N CYS A 290 22.21 23.04 7.40
CA CYS A 290 23.27 22.08 7.07
C CYS A 290 22.73 20.68 6.69
N GLU A 291 23.15 20.20 5.51
CA GLU A 291 22.81 18.88 4.94
C GLU A 291 23.19 17.70 5.85
N ASP A 292 24.14 17.91 6.76
CA ASP A 292 24.61 16.90 7.70
C ASP A 292 23.79 16.83 9.00
N SER A 293 22.77 17.68 9.16
CA SER A 293 21.95 17.64 10.38
C SER A 293 21.03 16.40 10.37
N PRO A 294 20.90 15.67 11.49
CA PRO A 294 20.03 14.49 11.55
C PRO A 294 18.58 14.79 11.17
N GLY A 295 18.10 16.00 11.49
CA GLY A 295 16.76 16.47 11.12
C GLY A 295 16.61 16.70 9.61
N TYR A 296 17.66 17.13 8.91
CA TYR A 296 17.64 17.25 7.45
C TYR A 296 17.48 15.87 6.80
N VAL A 297 18.29 14.89 7.19
CA VAL A 297 18.25 13.53 6.63
C VAL A 297 16.90 12.85 6.86
N GLU A 298 16.31 13.02 8.04
CA GLU A 298 15.03 12.40 8.39
C GLU A 298 13.84 13.05 7.63
N ILE A 299 13.87 14.37 7.48
CA ILE A 299 12.88 15.10 6.68
C ILE A 299 13.03 14.75 5.19
N VAL A 300 14.26 14.67 4.67
CA VAL A 300 14.56 14.28 3.28
C VAL A 300 14.10 12.87 3.00
N ALA A 301 14.41 11.91 3.86
CA ALA A 301 13.96 10.53 3.72
C ALA A 301 12.42 10.47 3.69
N THR A 302 11.77 11.18 4.61
CA THR A 302 10.32 11.23 4.71
C THR A 302 9.69 11.84 3.45
N LEU A 303 10.12 13.03 3.03
CA LEU A 303 9.58 13.71 1.84
C LEU A 303 9.85 12.92 0.56
N SER A 304 11.02 12.29 0.43
CA SER A 304 11.36 11.42 -0.71
C SER A 304 10.52 10.14 -0.77
N THR A 305 9.96 9.72 0.36
CA THR A 305 9.04 8.56 0.40
C THR A 305 7.63 8.95 -0.06
N PHE A 306 7.23 10.21 0.14
CA PHE A 306 5.91 10.72 -0.24
C PHE A 306 5.88 11.36 -1.64
N CYS A 307 7.01 11.90 -2.11
CA CYS A 307 7.11 12.58 -3.40
C CYS A 307 7.81 11.66 -4.40
N THR A 308 7.10 11.18 -5.43
CA THR A 308 7.75 10.51 -6.57
C THR A 308 8.65 11.52 -7.30
N LEU A 309 9.96 11.29 -7.27
CA LEU A 309 10.94 12.10 -8.02
C LEU A 309 10.75 11.91 -9.53
N ASP A 310 10.91 12.99 -10.29
CA ASP A 310 10.74 13.04 -11.75
C ASP A 310 11.55 11.92 -12.45
N THR A 311 10.97 11.29 -13.47
CA THR A 311 11.60 10.16 -14.20
C THR A 311 12.69 10.66 -15.16
N ASP A 312 13.60 9.79 -15.61
CA ASP A 312 14.63 10.18 -16.59
C ASP A 312 14.04 10.61 -17.95
N ALA A 313 12.81 10.19 -18.27
CA ALA A 313 12.04 10.69 -19.41
C ALA A 313 11.58 12.15 -19.22
N ASP A 314 11.22 12.54 -17.98
CA ASP A 314 10.89 13.93 -17.61
C ASP A 314 12.15 14.82 -17.66
N LYS A 315 13.33 14.25 -17.39
CA LYS A 315 14.62 14.95 -17.43
C LYS A 315 15.12 15.28 -18.84
N ALA A 316 14.59 14.69 -19.90
CA ALA A 316 15.11 14.87 -21.26
C ALA A 316 14.48 16.02 -22.06
N ARG A 317 13.34 16.59 -21.62
CA ARG A 317 12.46 17.32 -22.55
C ARG A 317 12.49 18.84 -22.56
N TRP A 318 12.94 19.56 -21.53
CA TRP A 318 12.82 21.02 -21.53
C TRP A 318 13.98 21.69 -20.77
N ILE A 319 14.84 22.42 -21.49
CA ILE A 319 15.73 23.44 -20.90
C ILE A 319 15.34 24.77 -21.56
N ALA A 320 14.83 25.71 -20.77
CA ALA A 320 14.39 27.00 -21.25
C ALA A 320 15.60 27.92 -21.49
N SER A 321 15.78 28.35 -22.75
CA SER A 321 16.69 29.44 -23.10
C SER A 321 15.95 30.77 -23.05
N ALA A 322 16.60 31.79 -22.50
CA ALA A 322 16.08 33.15 -22.53
C ALA A 322 16.36 33.78 -23.91
N ASN A 323 15.38 34.46 -24.47
CA ASN A 323 15.57 35.28 -25.66
C ASN A 323 16.41 36.54 -25.35
N GLU A 324 16.70 37.35 -26.38
CA GLU A 324 17.49 38.58 -26.29
C GLU A 324 16.94 39.65 -25.31
N HIS A 325 15.72 39.47 -24.81
CA HIS A 325 15.07 40.33 -23.82
C HIS A 325 14.98 39.70 -22.42
N GLY A 326 15.61 38.54 -22.20
CA GLY A 326 15.61 37.83 -20.91
C GLY A 326 14.33 37.04 -20.62
N MET A 327 13.45 36.86 -21.61
CA MET A 327 12.19 36.12 -21.47
C MET A 327 12.38 34.66 -21.89
N LEU A 328 11.89 33.73 -21.09
CA LEU A 328 11.97 32.29 -21.38
C LEU A 328 11.03 31.92 -22.55
N ASN A 329 11.48 31.05 -23.45
CA ASN A 329 10.67 30.60 -24.58
C ASN A 329 9.40 29.85 -24.12
N ASP A 330 8.26 30.13 -24.76
CA ASP A 330 6.95 29.55 -24.41
C ASP A 330 6.91 28.01 -24.56
N GLU A 331 7.69 27.45 -25.49
CA GLU A 331 7.78 26.00 -25.72
C GLU A 331 8.53 25.24 -24.60
N ALA A 332 9.30 25.96 -23.76
CA ALA A 332 10.06 25.41 -22.64
C ALA A 332 9.49 25.82 -21.27
N THR A 333 8.32 26.46 -21.27
CA THR A 333 7.63 26.94 -20.07
C THR A 333 6.28 26.23 -19.94
N GLU A 334 6.13 25.44 -18.88
CA GLU A 334 4.86 24.84 -18.56
C GLU A 334 3.98 25.85 -17.83
N THR A 335 2.73 26.00 -18.26
CA THR A 335 1.75 26.88 -17.63
C THR A 335 0.61 26.08 -17.02
N ILE A 336 0.39 26.26 -15.72
CA ILE A 336 -0.71 25.67 -14.96
C ILE A 336 -1.67 26.78 -14.58
N GLU A 337 -2.83 26.83 -15.24
CA GLU A 337 -3.84 27.88 -15.10
C GLU A 337 -5.04 27.40 -14.26
N SER A 338 -5.60 28.30 -13.45
CA SER A 338 -6.86 28.10 -12.76
C SER A 338 -8.04 28.10 -13.73
N PRO A 339 -9.19 27.47 -13.38
CA PRO A 339 -10.44 27.73 -14.08
C PRO A 339 -10.75 29.23 -14.12
N LYS A 340 -11.16 29.74 -15.28
CA LYS A 340 -11.51 31.17 -15.43
C LYS A 340 -12.75 31.51 -14.61
N TRP A 341 -12.68 32.59 -13.85
CA TRP A 341 -13.79 33.12 -13.06
C TRP A 341 -14.29 34.42 -13.69
N GLY A 342 -14.85 34.31 -14.90
CA GLY A 342 -15.13 35.47 -15.75
C GLY A 342 -13.86 35.92 -16.46
N ARG A 343 -13.44 37.17 -16.23
CA ARG A 343 -12.15 37.69 -16.73
C ARG A 343 -10.97 37.40 -15.79
N ASP A 344 -11.25 36.84 -14.61
CA ASP A 344 -10.22 36.60 -13.60
C ASP A 344 -9.63 35.20 -13.69
N TRP A 345 -8.33 35.12 -13.45
CA TRP A 345 -7.58 33.88 -13.45
C TRP A 345 -6.26 34.06 -12.69
N VAL A 346 -5.67 32.93 -12.32
CA VAL A 346 -4.34 32.83 -11.74
C VAL A 346 -3.61 31.66 -12.37
N GLN A 347 -2.31 31.78 -12.59
CA GLN A 347 -1.49 30.72 -13.15
C GLN A 347 -0.11 30.70 -12.54
N ILE A 348 0.47 29.51 -12.49
CA ILE A 348 1.88 29.28 -12.19
C ILE A 348 2.55 28.79 -13.45
N ARG A 349 3.67 29.42 -13.80
CA ARG A 349 4.52 28.99 -14.89
C ARG A 349 5.80 28.43 -14.33
N VAL A 350 6.19 27.23 -14.76
CA VAL A 350 7.46 26.61 -14.38
C VAL A 350 8.31 26.35 -15.60
N ALA A 351 9.60 26.58 -15.44
CA ALA A 351 10.58 26.39 -16.48
C ALA A 351 11.87 25.88 -15.87
N ARG A 352 12.61 25.07 -16.63
CA ARG A 352 13.86 24.48 -16.18
C ARG A 352 15.03 25.22 -16.79
N ALA A 353 15.91 25.79 -15.97
CA ALA A 353 17.10 26.52 -16.41
C ALA A 353 18.33 25.63 -16.58
N SER A 354 18.41 24.51 -15.86
CA SER A 354 19.51 23.53 -15.96
C SER A 354 19.02 22.13 -15.58
N VAL A 355 19.88 21.11 -15.66
CA VAL A 355 19.51 19.71 -15.35
C VAL A 355 18.88 19.58 -13.95
N ASP A 356 19.22 20.42 -12.99
CA ASP A 356 18.69 20.33 -11.62
C ASP A 356 18.04 21.64 -11.12
N ASP A 357 17.87 22.64 -12.00
CA ASP A 357 17.34 23.94 -11.62
C ASP A 357 16.00 24.26 -12.28
N TRP A 358 14.97 24.36 -11.45
CA TRP A 358 13.65 24.85 -11.85
C TRP A 358 13.37 26.26 -11.33
N HIS A 359 12.62 27.03 -12.11
CA HIS A 359 12.10 28.34 -11.76
C HIS A 359 10.57 28.35 -11.81
N ALA A 360 9.97 29.18 -10.97
CA ALA A 360 8.54 29.43 -10.96
C ALA A 360 8.25 30.93 -11.07
N THR A 361 7.28 31.28 -11.92
CA THR A 361 6.73 32.63 -12.02
C THR A 361 5.23 32.58 -11.83
N GLY A 362 4.69 33.63 -11.21
CA GLY A 362 3.27 33.75 -10.90
C GLY A 362 2.67 34.82 -11.78
N CYS A 363 1.49 34.54 -12.33
CA CYS A 363 0.75 35.53 -13.07
C CYS A 363 -0.74 35.47 -12.74
N SER A 364 -1.38 36.62 -12.58
CA SER A 364 -2.79 36.72 -12.26
C SER A 364 -3.42 37.93 -12.93
N HIS A 365 -4.70 37.79 -13.22
CA HIS A 365 -5.59 38.88 -13.54
C HIS A 365 -6.78 38.78 -12.59
N ILE A 366 -6.93 39.73 -11.67
CA ILE A 366 -8.01 39.72 -10.68
C ILE A 366 -8.63 41.13 -10.62
N GLY A 367 -9.87 41.25 -11.10
CA GLY A 367 -10.55 42.53 -11.26
C GLY A 367 -9.85 43.39 -12.32
N THR A 368 -9.32 44.54 -11.91
CA THR A 368 -8.54 45.44 -12.76
C THR A 368 -7.03 45.30 -12.54
N THR A 369 -6.60 44.38 -11.68
CA THR A 369 -5.19 44.20 -11.33
C THR A 369 -4.61 43.06 -12.13
N PHE A 370 -3.52 43.36 -12.84
CA PHE A 370 -2.66 42.37 -13.48
C PHE A 370 -1.33 42.31 -12.72
N GLN A 371 -0.92 41.12 -12.31
CA GLN A 371 0.37 40.87 -11.67
C GLN A 371 1.06 39.75 -12.43
N SER A 372 2.33 39.97 -12.80
CA SER A 372 3.16 38.95 -13.43
C SER A 372 4.60 39.16 -13.00
N GLY A 373 5.26 38.09 -12.54
CA GLY A 373 6.65 38.19 -12.13
C GLY A 373 7.16 36.95 -11.39
N PRO A 374 8.45 36.97 -11.00
CA PRO A 374 9.02 35.91 -10.19
C PRO A 374 8.33 35.84 -8.82
N VAL A 375 8.07 34.61 -8.37
CA VAL A 375 7.40 34.35 -7.09
C VAL A 375 8.33 34.57 -5.88
N SER A 376 9.62 34.79 -6.11
CA SER A 376 10.61 35.15 -5.08
C SER A 376 11.60 36.20 -5.56
N ASN A 377 11.95 37.14 -4.67
CA ASN A 377 12.92 38.22 -4.95
C ASN A 377 14.37 37.74 -5.09
N ARG A 378 14.67 36.54 -4.60
CA ARG A 378 15.91 35.84 -4.89
C ARG A 378 15.57 34.81 -5.95
N SER A 379 16.37 34.70 -7.00
CA SER A 379 16.22 33.74 -8.12
C SER A 379 16.29 32.30 -7.61
N ARG A 380 15.29 31.88 -6.83
CA ARG A 380 15.28 30.64 -6.06
C ARG A 380 15.16 29.52 -7.07
N ARG A 381 16.18 28.67 -7.08
CA ARG A 381 16.24 27.49 -7.93
C ARG A 381 15.67 26.33 -7.13
N TYR A 382 14.75 25.60 -7.74
CA TYR A 382 14.08 24.46 -7.13
C TYR A 382 14.67 23.17 -7.71
N GLY A 383 14.96 22.20 -6.86
CA GLY A 383 15.58 20.93 -7.28
C GLY A 383 14.66 19.97 -8.06
N SER A 384 13.37 20.29 -8.18
CA SER A 384 12.43 19.49 -8.99
C SER A 384 11.24 20.32 -9.49
N ARG A 385 10.57 19.81 -10.54
CA ARG A 385 9.37 20.43 -11.13
C ARG A 385 8.29 20.63 -10.07
N ARG A 386 8.01 19.59 -9.30
CA ARG A 386 6.92 19.59 -8.29
C ARG A 386 7.18 20.57 -7.17
N ILE A 387 8.43 20.67 -6.72
CA ILE A 387 8.83 21.66 -5.71
C ILE A 387 8.68 23.08 -6.28
N ALA A 388 9.05 23.31 -7.54
CA ALA A 388 8.86 24.59 -8.20
C ALA A 388 7.39 25.01 -8.27
N ILE A 389 6.50 24.08 -8.65
CA ILE A 389 5.05 24.32 -8.68
C ILE A 389 4.53 24.60 -7.27
N ALA A 390 4.87 23.76 -6.29
CA ALA A 390 4.34 23.86 -4.95
C ALA A 390 4.80 25.12 -4.22
N LEU A 391 6.11 25.36 -4.17
CA LEU A 391 6.67 26.54 -3.52
C LEU A 391 6.36 27.81 -4.30
N GLY A 392 6.31 27.75 -5.62
CA GLY A 392 5.93 28.88 -6.44
C GLY A 392 4.47 29.30 -6.22
N ALA A 393 3.54 28.33 -6.14
CA ALA A 393 2.14 28.59 -5.85
C ALA A 393 1.95 29.21 -4.46
N ILE A 394 2.65 28.72 -3.45
CA ILE A 394 2.58 29.28 -2.08
C ILE A 394 3.17 30.68 -2.02
N ALA A 395 4.35 30.89 -2.62
CA ALA A 395 4.98 32.19 -2.61
C ALA A 395 4.11 33.23 -3.34
N PHE A 396 3.49 32.86 -4.47
CA PHE A 396 2.57 33.73 -5.17
C PHE A 396 1.26 33.97 -4.39
N ALA A 397 0.74 32.96 -3.69
CA ALA A 397 -0.41 33.15 -2.80
C ALA A 397 -0.10 34.12 -1.66
N GLY A 398 1.13 34.09 -1.14
CA GLY A 398 1.66 35.09 -0.20
C GLY A 398 1.70 36.49 -0.80
N GLN A 399 2.25 36.65 -2.01
CA GLN A 399 2.25 37.94 -2.71
C GLN A 399 0.84 38.50 -2.95
N ILE A 400 -0.13 37.66 -3.33
CA ILE A 400 -1.53 38.06 -3.51
C ILE A 400 -2.16 38.46 -2.16
N ARG A 401 -1.75 37.81 -1.06
CA ARG A 401 -2.23 38.08 0.30
C ARG A 401 -1.66 39.39 0.86
N ASP A 402 -0.39 39.67 0.58
CA ASP A 402 0.39 40.78 1.14
C ASP A 402 0.36 42.04 0.25
N GLY A 403 -0.13 41.93 -0.98
CA GLY A 403 -0.27 43.05 -1.92
C GLY A 403 -1.13 44.20 -1.38
N HIS A 404 -0.65 45.44 -1.55
CA HIS A 404 -1.16 46.63 -0.87
C HIS A 404 -2.54 47.17 -1.33
N ASN A 405 -3.22 46.58 -2.34
CA ASN A 405 -4.68 46.67 -2.60
C ASN A 405 -5.05 45.84 -3.85
N PRO A 406 -6.27 45.27 -3.99
CA PRO A 406 -7.52 46.06 -4.09
C PRO A 406 -8.73 45.42 -3.38
N SER A 407 -9.40 46.15 -2.47
CA SER A 407 -10.83 45.99 -2.14
C SER A 407 -11.44 44.58 -2.33
N ARG A 408 -10.88 43.56 -1.64
CA ARG A 408 -11.31 42.14 -1.61
C ARG A 408 -12.17 41.73 -2.81
N HIS A 409 -11.60 41.74 -4.01
CA HIS A 409 -12.31 41.19 -5.17
C HIS A 409 -12.81 39.79 -4.80
N LYS A 410 -14.04 39.46 -5.16
CA LYS A 410 -14.71 38.21 -4.71
C LYS A 410 -13.92 36.93 -5.06
N HIS A 411 -13.00 37.02 -6.03
CA HIS A 411 -12.16 35.91 -6.47
C HIS A 411 -10.75 35.89 -5.83
N THR A 412 -10.35 36.87 -5.01
CA THR A 412 -9.02 36.87 -4.36
C THR A 412 -8.85 35.68 -3.41
N ALA A 413 -9.83 35.44 -2.54
CA ALA A 413 -9.80 34.28 -1.63
C ALA A 413 -9.80 32.95 -2.40
N ARG A 414 -10.55 32.90 -3.51
CA ARG A 414 -10.63 31.74 -4.40
C ARG A 414 -9.31 31.48 -5.13
N ALA A 415 -8.60 32.52 -5.55
CA ALA A 415 -7.28 32.42 -6.16
C ALA A 415 -6.24 31.88 -5.17
N ILE A 416 -6.24 32.37 -3.93
CA ILE A 416 -5.37 31.88 -2.85
C ILE A 416 -5.66 30.41 -2.55
N GLU A 417 -6.93 30.04 -2.37
CA GLU A 417 -7.33 28.66 -2.09
C GLU A 417 -6.92 27.72 -3.24
N TRP A 418 -7.09 28.15 -4.49
CA TRP A 418 -6.65 27.36 -5.64
C TRP A 418 -5.13 27.18 -5.69
N LEU A 419 -4.34 28.21 -5.37
CA LEU A 419 -2.88 28.12 -5.31
C LEU A 419 -2.40 27.21 -4.16
N GLU A 420 -3.02 27.30 -2.99
CA GLU A 420 -2.71 26.42 -1.85
C GLU A 420 -3.08 24.95 -2.16
N ASP A 421 -4.20 24.73 -2.85
CA ASP A 421 -4.61 23.41 -3.32
C ASP A 421 -3.70 22.87 -4.44
N LEU A 422 -3.28 23.73 -5.38
CA LEU A 422 -2.29 23.39 -6.40
C LEU A 422 -0.97 22.94 -5.77
N ALA A 423 -0.52 23.62 -4.71
CA ALA A 423 0.70 23.23 -4.02
C ALA A 423 0.61 21.84 -3.40
N VAL A 424 -0.54 21.50 -2.81
CA VAL A 424 -0.78 20.16 -2.25
C VAL A 424 -0.82 19.11 -3.36
N ARG A 425 -1.58 19.35 -4.43
CA ARG A 425 -1.67 18.43 -5.57
C ARG A 425 -0.30 18.18 -6.20
N ALA A 426 0.53 19.22 -6.34
CA ALA A 426 1.87 19.09 -6.89
C ALA A 426 2.77 18.21 -6.02
N MET A 427 2.70 18.36 -4.69
CA MET A 427 3.45 17.50 -3.76
C MET A 427 2.97 16.04 -3.76
N LEU A 428 1.67 15.81 -4.01
CA LEU A 428 1.09 14.47 -4.11
C LEU A 428 1.31 13.81 -5.49
N GLY A 429 1.81 14.55 -6.48
CA GLY A 429 2.03 14.05 -7.85
C GLY A 429 0.79 14.06 -8.74
N ASP A 430 -0.24 14.82 -8.36
CA ASP A 430 -1.52 14.94 -9.07
C ASP A 430 -1.54 16.13 -10.07
N VAL A 431 -0.37 16.63 -10.49
CA VAL A 431 -0.19 17.83 -11.37
C VAL A 431 0.77 17.60 -12.51
#